data_AF-A0A5B8LGK6-F1
#
_entry.id   AF-A0A5B8LGK6-F1
#
_cell.length_a   1.000
_cell.length_b   1.000
_cell.length_c   1.000
_cell.angle_alpha   90.00
_cell.angle_beta   90.00
_cell.angle_gamma   90.00
#
_symmetry.space_group_name_H-M   'P 1'
#
loop_
_entity.id
_entity.type
_entity.pdbx_description
1 polymer ?
#
loop_
_entity_poly.entity_id
_entity_poly.type
_entity_poly.pdbx_seq_one_letter_code
_entity_poly.pdbx_strand_id
1 'polypeptide(L)'
;MSVLARYNPLRAFGDLRRFLASRGKHEIIFLFASFFICGLIVAGFAISSNVEKPYVPPTIIYVESWRADRTDAEIIAQQKIDLEKKKIQDAKEAEFEAKKRASFKRLDDQLKSIGL
;
A
#
# COMPACT_ATOMS: atom_id res chain seq x y z
N MET A 1 37.85 13.59 33.73
CA MET A 1 37.26 12.63 32.78
C MET A 1 35.83 12.29 33.21
N SER A 2 34.80 12.95 32.66
CA SER A 2 33.40 12.55 32.94
C SER A 2 32.43 13.12 31.89
N VAL A 3 32.69 12.84 30.61
CA VAL A 3 31.75 13.18 29.53
C VAL A 3 30.63 12.13 29.47
N LEU A 4 30.95 10.86 29.72
CA LEU A 4 30.00 9.75 29.69
C LEU A 4 28.97 9.76 30.85
N ALA A 5 29.30 10.32 32.02
CA ALA A 5 28.35 10.40 33.14
C ALA A 5 27.21 11.40 32.90
N ARG A 6 27.36 12.31 31.94
CA ARG A 6 26.28 13.20 31.46
C ARG A 6 25.28 12.47 30.57
N TYR A 7 25.70 11.39 29.91
CA TYR A 7 24.85 10.53 29.07
C TYR A 7 24.37 9.30 29.83
N ASN A 8 24.10 9.43 31.13
CA ASN A 8 23.58 8.30 31.91
C ASN A 8 22.07 8.16 31.67
N PRO A 9 21.60 7.09 30.98
CA PRO A 9 20.19 6.90 30.66
C PRO A 9 19.31 6.74 31.91
N LEU A 10 19.86 6.24 33.01
CA LEU A 10 19.14 6.10 34.28
C LEU A 10 18.79 7.47 34.88
N ARG A 11 19.67 8.46 34.70
CA ARG A 11 19.38 9.85 35.13
C ARG A 11 18.29 10.49 34.27
N ALA A 12 18.29 10.23 32.96
CA ALA A 12 17.27 10.72 32.05
C ALA A 12 15.87 10.20 32.43
N PHE A 13 15.76 8.94 32.84
CA PHE A 13 14.48 8.38 33.30
C PHE A 13 13.98 9.06 34.58
N GLY A 14 14.89 9.33 35.52
CA GLY A 14 14.56 10.08 36.73
C GLY A 14 14.09 11.51 36.45
N ASP A 15 14.70 12.17 35.47
CA ASP A 15 14.33 13.51 35.04
C ASP A 15 12.97 13.54 34.34
N LEU A 16 12.74 12.60 33.41
CA LEU A 16 11.45 12.41 32.74
C LEU A 16 10.32 12.16 33.74
N ARG A 17 10.56 11.32 34.76
CA ARG A 17 9.57 11.07 35.81
C ARG A 17 9.23 12.34 36.60
N ARG A 18 10.23 13.15 36.96
CA ARG A 18 10.00 14.43 37.66
C ARG A 18 9.24 15.42 36.77
N PHE A 19 9.63 15.51 35.51
CA PHE A 19 8.94 16.35 34.53
C PHE A 19 7.47 15.95 34.39
N LEU A 20 7.17 14.66 34.20
CA LEU A 20 5.80 14.17 34.11
C LEU A 20 5.02 14.38 35.43
N ALA A 21 5.67 14.23 36.59
CA ALA A 21 5.03 14.49 37.88
C ALA A 21 4.68 15.98 38.11
N SER A 22 5.37 16.91 37.43
CA SER A 22 5.06 18.36 37.50
C SER A 22 3.88 18.79 36.63
N ARG A 23 3.38 17.91 35.74
CA ARG A 23 2.36 18.19 34.74
C ARG A 23 0.95 18.00 35.28
N GLY A 24 -0.02 18.64 34.62
CA GLY A 24 -1.43 18.46 34.93
C GLY A 24 -1.89 17.02 34.65
N LYS A 25 -2.80 16.48 35.47
CA LYS A 25 -3.35 15.12 35.27
C LYS A 25 -3.92 14.92 33.85
N HIS A 26 -4.57 15.94 33.30
CA HIS A 26 -5.16 15.90 31.96
C HIS A 26 -4.09 15.82 30.86
N GLU A 27 -2.95 16.52 31.00
CA GLU A 27 -1.85 16.49 30.03
C GLU A 27 -1.27 15.07 29.90
N ILE A 28 -1.13 14.38 31.03
CA ILE A 28 -0.64 12.99 31.06
C ILE A 28 -1.66 12.04 30.42
N ILE A 29 -2.96 12.22 30.70
CA ILE A 29 -4.01 11.41 30.08
C ILE A 29 -4.01 11.59 28.55
N PHE A 30 -3.91 12.81 28.05
CA PHE A 30 -3.84 13.07 26.61
C PHE A 30 -2.56 12.52 25.97
N LEU A 31 -1.42 12.58 26.66
CA LEU A 31 -0.18 11.95 26.19
C LEU A 31 -0.37 10.44 25.97
N PHE A 32 -0.90 9.73 26.97
CA PHE A 32 -1.14 8.30 26.85
C PHE A 32 -2.24 7.96 25.83
N ALA A 33 -3.30 8.76 25.75
CA ALA A 33 -4.34 8.59 24.74
C ALA A 33 -3.78 8.71 23.32
N SER A 34 -2.88 9.67 23.08
CA SER A 34 -2.21 9.82 21.78
C SER A 34 -1.35 8.60 21.43
N PHE A 35 -0.52 8.13 22.36
CA PHE A 35 0.27 6.91 22.14
C PHE A 35 -0.61 5.68 21.91
N PHE A 36 -1.72 5.58 22.65
CA PHE A 36 -2.65 4.48 22.53
C PHE A 36 -3.34 4.46 21.16
N ILE A 37 -3.89 5.58 20.70
CA ILE A 37 -4.53 5.68 19.39
C ILE A 37 -3.52 5.39 18.27
N CYS A 38 -2.32 5.97 18.35
CA CYS A 38 -1.26 5.71 17.38
C CYS A 38 -0.87 4.22 17.37
N GLY A 39 -0.70 3.62 18.54
CA GLY A 39 -0.42 2.20 18.70
C GLY A 39 -1.52 1.31 18.11
N LEU A 40 -2.79 1.65 18.31
CA LEU A 40 -3.92 0.92 17.72
C LEU A 40 -3.90 0.94 16.20
N ILE A 41 -3.61 2.10 15.59
CA ILE A 41 -3.51 2.22 14.13
C ILE A 41 -2.40 1.31 13.60
N VAL A 42 -1.20 1.41 14.19
CA VAL A 42 -0.04 0.60 13.77
C VAL A 42 -0.31 -0.89 13.99
N ALA A 43 -0.88 -1.27 15.12
CA ALA A 43 -1.24 -2.66 15.42
C ALA A 43 -2.31 -3.20 14.47
N GLY A 44 -3.31 -2.40 14.12
CA GLY A 44 -4.34 -2.75 13.14
C GLY A 44 -3.73 -3.08 11.77
N PHE A 45 -2.80 -2.24 11.30
CA PHE A 45 -2.06 -2.53 10.07
C PHE A 45 -1.16 -3.76 10.20
N ALA A 46 -0.44 -3.91 11.33
CA ALA A 46 0.45 -5.05 11.54
C ALA A 46 -0.31 -6.38 11.51
N ILE A 47 -1.47 -6.46 12.18
CA ILE A 47 -2.34 -7.65 12.19
C ILE A 47 -2.95 -7.88 10.80
N SER A 48 -3.42 -6.83 10.14
CA SER A 48 -4.00 -6.90 8.79
C SER A 48 -2.98 -7.12 7.67
N SER A 49 -1.67 -7.04 7.96
CA SER A 49 -0.62 -7.13 6.95
C SER A 49 -0.35 -8.54 6.43
N ASN A 50 -0.93 -9.57 7.05
CA ASN A 50 -0.93 -10.95 6.53
C ASN A 50 -1.90 -11.07 5.33
N VAL A 51 -1.68 -10.25 4.32
CA VAL A 51 -2.16 -10.53 2.98
C VAL A 51 -1.24 -11.61 2.46
N GLU A 52 -1.70 -12.87 2.44
CA GLU A 52 -1.06 -13.92 1.66
C GLU A 52 -0.88 -13.36 0.24
N LYS A 53 0.35 -12.98 -0.11
CA LYS A 53 0.65 -12.62 -1.49
C LYS A 53 0.60 -13.94 -2.24
N PRO A 54 -0.42 -14.20 -3.08
CA PRO A 54 -0.40 -15.40 -3.90
C PRO A 54 0.90 -15.35 -4.69
N TYR A 55 1.62 -16.47 -4.75
CA TYR A 55 2.81 -16.56 -5.58
C TYR A 55 2.41 -16.20 -7.01
N VAL A 56 2.86 -15.03 -7.48
CA VAL A 56 2.71 -14.62 -8.87
C VAL A 56 3.94 -15.16 -9.58
N PRO A 57 3.80 -16.17 -10.47
CA PRO A 57 4.93 -16.60 -11.27
C PRO A 57 5.48 -15.39 -12.06
N PRO A 58 6.79 -15.29 -12.27
CA PRO A 58 7.37 -14.18 -13.01
C PRO A 58 6.69 -14.09 -14.37
N THR A 59 6.26 -12.88 -14.75
CA THR A 59 5.71 -12.63 -16.08
C THR A 59 6.84 -12.75 -17.09
N ILE A 60 6.97 -13.93 -17.70
CA ILE A 60 7.93 -14.15 -18.78
C ILE A 60 7.33 -13.50 -20.04
N ILE A 61 7.83 -12.32 -20.37
CA ILE A 61 7.48 -11.63 -21.61
C ILE A 61 8.33 -12.25 -22.72
N TYR A 62 7.72 -13.13 -23.51
CA TYR A 62 8.36 -13.69 -24.70
C TYR A 62 8.39 -12.63 -25.79
N VAL A 63 9.58 -12.25 -26.22
CA VAL A 63 9.76 -11.46 -27.44
C VAL A 63 9.85 -12.44 -28.59
N GLU A 64 8.86 -12.41 -29.49
CA GLU A 64 8.89 -13.23 -30.69
C GLU A 64 9.99 -12.74 -31.63
N SER A 65 10.93 -13.64 -31.96
CA SER A 65 11.97 -13.38 -32.96
C SER A 65 11.41 -13.75 -34.34
N TRP A 66 11.32 -12.76 -35.22
CA TRP A 66 10.81 -12.95 -36.57
C TRP A 66 11.92 -13.30 -37.55
N ARG A 67 11.60 -14.14 -38.55
CA ARG A 67 12.54 -14.39 -39.64
C ARG A 67 12.73 -13.14 -40.50
N ALA A 68 13.95 -12.92 -40.98
CA ALA A 68 14.28 -11.78 -41.83
C ALA A 68 13.69 -11.87 -43.25
N ASP A 69 13.31 -13.07 -43.69
CA ASP A 69 12.81 -13.37 -45.04
C ASP A 69 11.27 -13.41 -45.14
N ARG A 70 10.56 -12.95 -44.11
CA ARG A 70 9.09 -12.90 -44.09
C ARG A 70 8.54 -11.93 -45.14
N THR A 71 7.45 -12.31 -45.78
CA THR A 71 6.78 -11.50 -46.80
C THR A 71 5.71 -10.59 -46.20
N ASP A 72 5.40 -9.45 -46.84
CA ASP A 72 4.37 -8.51 -46.35
C ASP A 72 2.99 -9.16 -46.18
N ALA A 73 2.66 -10.14 -47.01
CA ALA A 73 1.41 -10.90 -46.90
C ALA A 73 1.33 -11.69 -45.58
N GLU A 74 2.44 -12.31 -45.16
CA GLU A 74 2.53 -13.02 -43.88
C GLU A 74 2.45 -12.06 -42.69
N ILE A 75 3.04 -10.86 -42.82
CA ILE A 75 2.95 -9.80 -41.80
C ILE A 75 1.50 -9.40 -41.56
N ILE A 76 0.77 -9.10 -42.64
CA ILE A 76 -0.62 -8.64 -42.56
C ILE A 76 -1.53 -9.75 -42.01
N ALA A 77 -1.29 -11.01 -42.39
CA ALA A 77 -2.04 -12.14 -41.86
C ALA A 77 -1.85 -12.28 -40.34
N GLN A 78 -0.60 -12.19 -39.86
CA GLN A 78 -0.28 -12.27 -38.44
C GLN A 78 -0.85 -11.10 -37.64
N GLN A 79 -0.76 -9.88 -38.18
CA GLN A 79 -1.33 -8.68 -37.55
C GLN A 79 -2.84 -8.79 -37.31
N LYS A 80 -3.59 -9.43 -38.21
CA LYS A 80 -5.03 -9.66 -38.02
C LYS A 80 -5.30 -10.58 -36.82
N ILE A 81 -4.50 -11.65 -36.68
CA ILE A 81 -4.61 -12.60 -35.57
C ILE A 81 -4.28 -11.90 -34.25
N ASP A 82 -3.21 -11.11 -34.22
CA ASP A 82 -2.77 -10.41 -33.00
C ASP A 82 -3.75 -9.30 -32.60
N LEU A 83 -4.37 -8.62 -33.57
CA LEU A 83 -5.40 -7.61 -33.31
C LEU A 83 -6.62 -8.20 -32.58
N GLU A 84 -7.05 -9.40 -32.95
CA GLU A 84 -8.17 -10.07 -32.26
C GLU A 84 -7.81 -10.44 -30.82
N LYS A 85 -6.61 -11.00 -30.60
CA LYS A 85 -6.11 -11.31 -29.25
C LYS A 85 -6.04 -10.05 -28.39
N LYS A 86 -5.53 -8.96 -28.94
CA LYS A 86 -5.42 -7.67 -28.25
C LYS A 86 -6.79 -7.12 -27.85
N LYS A 87 -7.78 -7.14 -28.75
CA LYS A 87 -9.15 -6.70 -28.44
C LYS A 87 -9.76 -7.44 -27.24
N ILE A 88 -9.51 -8.75 -27.13
CA ILE A 88 -10.00 -9.56 -26.01
C ILE A 88 -9.31 -9.16 -24.70
N GLN A 89 -8.00 -8.90 -24.73
CA GLN A 89 -7.24 -8.44 -23.56
C GLN A 89 -7.70 -7.06 -23.12
N ASP A 90 -7.77 -6.10 -24.05
CA ASP A 90 -8.23 -4.73 -23.79
C ASP A 90 -9.65 -4.72 -23.19
N ALA A 91 -10.55 -5.58 -23.68
CA ALA A 91 -11.90 -5.72 -23.13
C ALA A 91 -11.90 -6.24 -21.68
N LYS A 92 -11.08 -7.25 -21.38
CA LYS A 92 -10.95 -7.79 -20.00
C LYS A 92 -10.39 -6.75 -19.04
N GLU A 93 -9.40 -5.98 -19.47
CA GLU A 93 -8.83 -4.89 -18.68
C GLU A 93 -9.86 -3.79 -18.44
N ALA A 94 -10.59 -3.37 -19.47
CA ALA A 94 -11.66 -2.38 -19.35
C ALA A 94 -12.77 -2.83 -18.39
N GLU A 95 -13.18 -4.11 -18.43
CA GLU A 95 -14.14 -4.67 -17.47
C GLU A 95 -13.62 -4.64 -16.02
N PHE A 96 -12.35 -4.99 -15.82
CA PHE A 96 -11.73 -4.97 -14.51
C PHE A 96 -11.63 -3.56 -13.96
N GLU A 97 -11.23 -2.59 -14.78
CA GLU A 97 -11.22 -1.18 -14.42
C GLU A 97 -12.63 -0.65 -14.11
N ALA A 98 -13.62 -1.00 -14.91
CA ALA A 98 -15.01 -0.62 -14.68
C ALA A 98 -15.53 -1.16 -13.34
N LYS A 99 -15.22 -2.43 -13.02
CA LYS A 99 -15.56 -3.04 -11.72
C LYS A 99 -14.90 -2.31 -10.54
N LYS A 100 -13.60 -1.97 -10.65
CA LYS A 100 -12.90 -1.19 -9.63
C LYS A 100 -13.54 0.19 -9.46
N ARG A 101 -13.75 0.93 -10.55
CA ARG A 101 -14.37 2.26 -10.52
C ARG A 101 -15.76 2.20 -9.89
N ALA A 102 -16.56 1.19 -10.22
CA ALA A 102 -17.87 0.98 -9.61
C ALA A 102 -17.77 0.68 -8.10
N SER A 103 -16.81 -0.13 -7.67
CA SER A 103 -16.60 -0.41 -6.24
C SER A 103 -16.18 0.85 -5.45
N PHE A 104 -15.27 1.65 -6.00
CA PHE A 104 -14.87 2.91 -5.38
C PHE A 104 -15.99 3.94 -5.37
N LYS A 105 -16.78 4.02 -6.45
CA LYS A 105 -17.95 4.90 -6.49
C LYS A 105 -18.98 4.53 -5.42
N ARG A 106 -19.27 3.24 -5.24
CA ARG A 106 -20.18 2.78 -4.16
C ARG A 106 -19.66 3.16 -2.78
N LEU A 107 -18.35 3.03 -2.55
CA LEU A 107 -17.72 3.44 -1.31
C LEU A 107 -17.82 4.96 -1.10
N ASP A 108 -17.54 5.75 -2.14
CA ASP A 108 -17.67 7.21 -2.12
C ASP A 108 -19.11 7.68 -1.83
N ASP A 109 -20.10 7.06 -2.47
CA ASP A 109 -21.51 7.34 -2.23
C ASP A 109 -21.92 7.00 -0.78
N GLN A 110 -21.38 5.92 -0.21
CA GLN A 110 -21.58 5.55 1.20
C GLN A 110 -20.95 6.56 2.15
N LEU A 111 -19.70 6.98 1.91
CA LEU A 111 -19.01 7.98 2.72
C LEU A 111 -19.78 9.31 2.71
N LYS A 112 -20.22 9.76 1.52
CA LYS A 112 -21.04 10.97 1.38
C LYS A 112 -22.35 10.88 2.17
N SER A 113 -23.00 9.71 2.16
CA SER A 113 -24.25 9.51 2.90
C SER A 113 -24.09 9.61 4.42
N ILE A 114 -22.90 9.33 4.95
CA ILE A 114 -22.57 9.49 6.38
C ILE A 114 -21.87 10.82 6.69
N GLY A 115 -21.75 11.71 5.71
CA GLY A 115 -21.17 13.05 5.86
C GLY A 115 -19.64 13.09 5.86
N LEU A 116 -18.98 12.08 5.30
CA LEU A 116 -17.53 11.98 5.10
C LEU A 116 -17.14 12.12 3.61
#